data_AF-A0A3D4S2B3-F1
#
_entry.id   AF-A0A3D4S2B3-F1
#
_cell.length_a   1.000
_cell.length_b   1.000
_cell.length_c   1.000
_cell.angle_alpha   90.00
_cell.angle_beta   90.00
_cell.angle_gamma   90.00
#
_symmetry.space_group_name_H-M   'P 1'
#
loop_
_entity.id
_entity.type
_entity.pdbx_description
1 polymer ?
#
loop_
_entity_poly.entity_id
_entity_poly.type
_entity_poly.pdbx_seq_one_letter_code
_entity_poly.pdbx_strand_id
1 'polypeptide(L)'
;MYTVTHQRPSDTRYPAQRLQSAVRYIGTRKKKDHGNAPGGSLTHRKGFTLIELLVTLATIGILAAIAYPVYTDQVAKARRAKMQAELTTLAQFMERIYTESGCYNPGEDGDCSGANSDAAEPDISAIDDASNHYDIDFVGDVSADSFLLQAIPVSGTGQADDGLLQINHLGQRFWDENNDGDIDDDGEQDWERN
;
A
#
# COMPACT_ATOMS: atom_id res chain seq x y z
N MET A 1 -6.55 -45.00 46.39
CA MET A 1 -6.98 -43.81 47.15
C MET A 1 -7.68 -42.90 46.15
N TYR A 2 -8.97 -42.63 46.39
CA TYR A 2 -9.94 -41.91 45.57
C TYR A 2 -9.58 -40.40 45.46
N THR A 3 -10.03 -39.53 44.56
CA THR A 3 -11.30 -39.28 43.83
C THR A 3 -10.98 -38.29 42.68
N VAL A 4 -11.46 -38.45 41.43
CA VAL A 4 -12.79 -38.09 40.87
C VAL A 4 -13.01 -36.57 40.65
N THR A 5 -12.89 -36.22 39.35
CA THR A 5 -13.63 -35.25 38.51
C THR A 5 -13.83 -33.78 38.93
N HIS A 6 -13.32 -32.88 38.08
CA HIS A 6 -13.79 -31.49 37.97
C HIS A 6 -15.11 -31.42 37.18
N GLN A 7 -16.16 -30.92 37.83
CA GLN A 7 -17.50 -30.67 37.28
C GLN A 7 -17.56 -29.26 36.65
N ARG A 8 -17.94 -29.15 35.36
CA ARG A 8 -18.35 -27.87 34.75
C ARG A 8 -19.81 -27.56 35.10
N PRO A 9 -20.17 -26.32 35.50
CA PRO A 9 -21.57 -25.93 35.58
C PRO A 9 -22.14 -25.58 34.20
N SER A 10 -23.27 -26.21 33.89
CA SER A 10 -24.10 -26.03 32.71
C SER A 10 -25.13 -24.90 32.90
N ASP A 11 -25.16 -24.00 31.92
CA ASP A 11 -26.35 -23.44 31.25
C ASP A 11 -27.65 -23.30 32.09
N THR A 12 -27.97 -22.07 32.51
CA THR A 12 -29.32 -21.69 32.96
C THR A 12 -29.95 -20.72 31.95
N ARG A 13 -30.49 -21.27 30.87
CA ARG A 13 -31.42 -20.55 29.98
C ARG A 13 -32.75 -20.35 30.69
N TYR A 14 -33.19 -19.09 30.77
CA TYR A 14 -34.51 -18.71 31.25
C TYR A 14 -35.61 -19.28 30.35
N PRO A 15 -36.69 -19.87 30.92
CA PRO A 15 -37.80 -20.41 30.15
C PRO A 15 -38.89 -19.37 29.85
N ALA A 16 -39.49 -19.56 28.67
CA ALA A 16 -40.89 -19.44 28.30
C ALA A 16 -41.73 -18.21 28.73
N GLN A 17 -42.08 -17.44 27.70
CA GLN A 17 -43.47 -17.12 27.29
C GLN A 17 -44.46 -16.72 28.39
N ARG A 18 -44.81 -15.42 28.41
CA ARG A 18 -46.05 -14.93 29.02
C ARG A 18 -46.97 -14.30 27.98
N LEU A 19 -48.24 -14.61 28.18
CA LEU A 19 -49.34 -14.56 27.24
C LEU A 19 -49.83 -13.15 26.90
N GLN A 20 -50.48 -13.13 25.75
CA GLN A 20 -51.25 -12.08 25.12
C GLN A 20 -52.36 -11.46 26.00
N SER A 21 -52.82 -10.30 25.53
CA SER A 21 -54.20 -9.79 25.58
C SER A 21 -54.55 -8.76 26.67
N ALA A 22 -54.81 -7.54 26.20
CA ALA A 22 -55.88 -6.59 26.56
C ALA A 22 -55.27 -5.19 26.38
N VAL A 23 -55.87 -4.24 25.68
CA VAL A 23 -57.17 -3.63 25.96
C VAL A 23 -57.58 -2.84 24.69
N ARG A 24 -58.88 -2.89 24.38
CA ARG A 24 -59.52 -2.15 23.28
C ARG A 24 -59.28 -0.65 23.41
N TYR A 25 -58.94 0.01 22.30
CA TYR A 25 -59.07 1.47 22.21
C TYR A 25 -60.42 1.81 21.56
N ILE A 26 -61.34 2.35 22.37
CA ILE A 26 -62.58 2.99 21.92
C ILE A 26 -62.48 4.45 22.32
N GLY A 27 -62.43 5.36 21.35
CA GLY A 27 -62.42 6.81 21.59
C GLY A 27 -62.28 7.59 20.28
N THR A 28 -63.40 7.80 19.59
CA THR A 28 -64.13 9.08 19.40
C THR A 28 -63.72 9.85 18.14
N ARG A 29 -64.70 9.96 17.24
CA ARG A 29 -64.69 10.71 15.96
C ARG A 29 -64.02 12.08 16.10
N LYS A 30 -62.95 12.30 15.34
CA LYS A 30 -62.43 13.65 15.09
C LYS A 30 -63.30 14.34 14.02
N LYS A 31 -63.78 15.52 14.38
CA LYS A 31 -64.59 16.47 13.62
C LYS A 31 -63.92 16.79 12.27
N LYS A 32 -64.71 16.85 11.20
CA LYS A 32 -64.25 17.22 9.85
C LYS A 32 -64.08 18.74 9.82
N ASP A 33 -62.88 19.20 10.16
CA ASP A 33 -62.52 20.61 10.04
C ASP A 33 -62.27 20.91 8.56
N HIS A 34 -63.14 21.72 7.95
CA HIS A 34 -62.93 22.26 6.61
C HIS A 34 -61.88 23.39 6.69
N GLY A 35 -60.62 22.99 6.85
CA GLY A 35 -59.48 23.87 6.69
C GLY A 35 -59.20 24.12 5.21
N ASN A 36 -59.14 25.39 4.82
CA ASN A 36 -58.61 25.84 3.54
C ASN A 36 -57.24 25.18 3.32
N ALA A 37 -57.15 24.29 2.32
CA ALA A 37 -55.90 23.61 2.01
C ALA A 37 -54.84 24.67 1.65
N PRO A 38 -53.63 24.64 2.24
CA PRO A 38 -52.56 25.46 1.72
C PRO A 38 -52.37 25.06 0.26
N GLY A 39 -52.55 26.01 -0.67
CA GLY A 39 -52.20 25.83 -2.07
C GLY A 39 -50.72 25.49 -2.10
N GLY A 40 -50.41 24.20 -2.12
CA GLY A 40 -49.06 23.70 -2.24
C GLY A 40 -48.50 24.27 -3.52
N SER A 41 -47.59 25.23 -3.39
CA SER A 41 -46.71 25.63 -4.48
C SER A 41 -46.08 24.33 -4.98
N LEU A 42 -46.52 23.86 -6.14
CA LEU A 42 -45.89 22.75 -6.82
C LEU A 42 -44.53 23.27 -7.25
N THR A 43 -43.55 23.12 -6.36
CA THR A 43 -42.16 23.39 -6.66
C THR A 43 -41.77 22.45 -7.79
N HIS A 44 -41.72 23.00 -9.00
CA HIS A 44 -41.20 22.28 -10.16
C HIS A 44 -39.78 21.82 -9.81
N ARG A 45 -39.61 20.52 -9.63
CA ARG A 45 -38.27 19.94 -9.50
C ARG A 45 -37.59 20.15 -10.84
N LYS A 46 -36.63 21.08 -10.90
CA LYS A 46 -35.76 21.25 -12.06
C LYS A 46 -34.92 19.98 -12.19
N GLY A 47 -35.11 19.25 -13.28
CA GLY A 47 -34.24 18.14 -13.67
C GLY A 47 -33.13 18.63 -14.59
N PHE A 48 -32.02 17.89 -14.65
CA PHE A 48 -30.96 18.11 -15.63
C PHE A 48 -31.46 17.79 -17.04
N THR A 49 -31.05 18.59 -18.01
CA THR A 49 -31.32 18.31 -19.42
C THR A 49 -30.33 17.27 -19.96
N LEU A 50 -30.76 16.53 -20.99
CA LEU A 50 -29.90 15.55 -21.66
C LEU A 50 -28.68 16.22 -22.32
N ILE A 51 -28.86 17.46 -22.79
CA ILE A 51 -27.78 18.25 -23.37
C ILE A 51 -26.76 18.75 -22.32
N GLU A 52 -27.20 19.12 -21.10
CA GLU A 52 -26.29 19.44 -20.00
C GLU A 52 -25.41 18.24 -19.65
N LEU A 53 -25.98 17.05 -19.59
CA LEU A 53 -25.21 15.84 -19.34
C LEU A 53 -24.20 15.57 -20.46
N LEU A 54 -24.61 15.73 -21.73
CA LEU A 54 -23.71 15.54 -22.87
C LEU A 54 -22.51 16.47 -22.85
N VAL A 55 -22.73 17.77 -22.62
CA VAL A 55 -21.63 18.74 -22.54
C VAL A 55 -20.75 18.47 -21.33
N THR A 56 -21.35 18.14 -20.18
CA THR A 56 -20.59 17.84 -18.96
C THR A 56 -19.68 16.62 -19.17
N LEU A 57 -20.22 15.52 -19.70
CA LEU A 57 -19.42 14.32 -19.99
C LEU A 57 -18.35 14.58 -21.06
N ALA A 58 -18.65 15.39 -22.07
CA ALA A 58 -17.66 15.79 -23.07
C ALA A 58 -16.48 16.53 -22.43
N THR A 59 -16.74 17.48 -21.53
CA THR A 59 -15.66 18.20 -20.83
C THR A 59 -14.87 17.30 -19.87
N ILE A 60 -15.54 16.42 -19.12
CA ILE A 60 -14.86 15.45 -18.23
C ILE A 60 -13.99 14.49 -19.04
N GLY A 61 -14.46 14.02 -20.20
CA GLY A 61 -13.69 13.15 -21.08
C GLY A 61 -12.40 13.80 -21.57
N ILE A 62 -12.44 15.07 -21.96
CA ILE A 62 -11.25 15.84 -22.38
C ILE A 62 -10.26 15.97 -21.21
N LEU A 63 -10.76 16.33 -20.02
CA LEU A 63 -9.91 16.46 -18.83
C LEU A 63 -9.28 15.13 -18.44
N ALA A 64 -10.07 14.04 -18.44
CA ALA A 64 -9.59 12.71 -18.09
C ALA A 64 -8.49 12.22 -19.04
N ALA A 65 -8.59 12.53 -20.34
CA ALA A 65 -7.59 12.13 -21.34
C ALA A 65 -6.20 12.74 -21.07
N ILE A 66 -6.14 13.96 -20.54
CA ILE A 66 -4.87 14.63 -20.17
C ILE A 66 -4.46 14.26 -18.75
N ALA A 67 -5.41 14.22 -17.82
CA ALA A 67 -5.15 14.01 -16.41
C ALA A 67 -4.67 12.59 -16.10
N TYR A 68 -5.19 11.57 -16.80
CA TYR A 68 -4.83 10.18 -16.54
C TYR A 68 -3.33 9.88 -16.72
N PRO A 69 -2.70 10.13 -17.90
CA PRO A 69 -1.28 9.85 -18.08
C PRO A 69 -0.41 10.68 -17.12
N VAL A 70 -0.76 11.95 -16.90
CA VAL A 70 -0.03 12.80 -15.95
C VAL A 70 -0.10 12.22 -14.54
N TYR A 71 -1.27 11.77 -14.10
CA TYR A 71 -1.43 11.17 -12.77
C TYR A 71 -0.62 9.87 -12.63
N THR A 72 -0.64 8.99 -13.64
CA THR A 72 0.14 7.75 -13.60
C THR A 72 1.64 8.03 -13.50
N ASP A 73 2.14 9.04 -14.23
CA ASP A 73 3.54 9.44 -14.19
C ASP A 73 3.93 10.02 -12.82
N GLN A 74 3.06 10.79 -12.16
CA GLN A 74 3.33 11.33 -10.83
C GLN A 74 3.36 10.22 -9.77
N VAL A 75 2.45 9.26 -9.86
CA VAL A 75 2.44 8.09 -8.98
C VAL A 75 3.70 7.25 -9.20
N ALA A 76 4.14 7.10 -10.45
CA ALA A 76 5.36 6.40 -10.79
C ALA A 76 6.59 7.02 -10.12
N LYS A 77 6.77 8.34 -10.31
CA LYS A 77 7.86 9.10 -9.68
C LYS A 77 7.84 9.02 -8.15
N ALA A 78 6.65 9.08 -7.54
CA ALA A 78 6.52 8.97 -6.09
C ALA A 78 6.93 7.58 -5.57
N ARG A 79 6.59 6.51 -6.31
CA ARG A 79 7.02 5.14 -5.98
C ARG A 79 8.52 4.97 -6.13
N ARG A 80 9.10 5.46 -7.23
CA ARG A 80 10.55 5.45 -7.44
C ARG A 80 11.29 6.17 -6.31
N ALA A 81 10.84 7.37 -5.96
CA ALA A 81 11.43 8.14 -4.85
C ALA A 81 11.33 7.40 -3.50
N LYS A 82 10.21 6.70 -3.25
CA LYS A 82 10.11 5.81 -2.10
C LYS A 82 11.17 4.70 -2.17
N MET A 83 11.30 4.01 -3.30
CA MET A 83 12.28 2.93 -3.44
C MET A 83 13.72 3.39 -3.28
N GLN A 84 14.07 4.55 -3.83
CA GLN A 84 15.37 5.18 -3.62
C GLN A 84 15.66 5.40 -2.12
N ALA A 85 14.66 5.80 -1.34
CA ALA A 85 14.78 5.93 0.10
C ALA A 85 14.92 4.57 0.83
N GLU A 86 14.17 3.54 0.41
CA GLU A 86 14.28 2.18 0.95
C GLU A 86 15.66 1.58 0.66
N LEU A 87 16.15 1.67 -0.59
CA LEU A 87 17.51 1.24 -0.97
C LEU A 87 18.59 1.96 -0.17
N THR A 88 18.43 3.27 0.06
CA THR A 88 19.35 4.03 0.91
C THR A 88 19.31 3.54 2.36
N THR A 89 18.13 3.17 2.87
CA THR A 89 17.96 2.65 4.22
C THR A 89 18.62 1.27 4.36
N LEU A 90 18.47 0.40 3.36
CA LEU A 90 19.17 -0.89 3.32
C LEU A 90 20.68 -0.71 3.22
N ALA A 91 21.18 0.20 2.37
CA ALA A 91 22.61 0.49 2.30
C ALA A 91 23.15 0.97 3.65
N GLN A 92 22.44 1.86 4.36
CA GLN A 92 22.81 2.29 5.71
C GLN A 92 22.81 1.13 6.72
N PHE A 93 21.89 0.18 6.57
CA PHE A 93 21.87 -1.02 7.39
C PHE A 93 23.10 -1.89 7.15
N MET A 94 23.52 -2.05 5.89
CA MET A 94 24.76 -2.76 5.52
C MET A 94 25.99 -2.06 6.10
N GLU A 95 26.05 -0.72 6.06
CA GLU A 95 27.15 0.05 6.69
C GLU A 95 27.21 -0.17 8.21
N ARG A 96 26.05 -0.33 8.86
CA ARG A 96 26.00 -0.67 10.28
C ARG A 96 26.57 -2.07 10.52
N ILE A 97 26.21 -3.07 9.70
CA ILE A 97 26.80 -4.41 9.77
C ILE A 97 28.33 -4.32 9.65
N TYR A 98 28.83 -3.58 8.66
CA TYR A 98 30.27 -3.37 8.46
C TYR A 98 30.94 -2.70 9.67
N THR A 99 30.30 -1.72 10.29
CA THR A 99 30.82 -1.04 11.49
C THR A 99 30.89 -1.98 12.71
N GLU A 100 29.92 -2.87 12.86
CA GLU A 100 29.83 -3.81 13.99
C GLU A 100 30.73 -5.04 13.79
N SER A 101 30.93 -5.44 12.54
CA SER A 101 31.48 -6.75 12.17
C SER A 101 32.81 -6.69 11.41
N GLY A 102 33.13 -5.54 10.81
CA GLY A 102 34.29 -5.37 9.93
C GLY A 102 34.10 -5.89 8.51
N CYS A 103 32.87 -6.26 8.13
CA CYS A 103 32.52 -6.75 6.80
C CYS A 103 31.00 -6.68 6.57
N TYR A 104 30.54 -6.90 5.33
CA TYR A 104 29.12 -6.92 4.99
C TYR A 104 28.42 -8.28 5.16
N ASN A 105 29.15 -9.39 5.27
CA ASN A 105 28.61 -10.75 5.34
C ASN A 105 29.15 -11.58 6.54
N PRO A 106 28.92 -11.14 7.80
CA PRO A 106 29.40 -11.86 8.96
C PRO A 106 28.73 -13.22 9.11
N GLY A 107 29.51 -14.31 9.05
CA GLY A 107 29.00 -15.68 9.13
C GLY A 107 29.45 -16.54 7.95
N GLU A 108 28.79 -17.69 7.77
CA GLU A 108 29.17 -18.83 6.92
C GLU A 108 29.44 -18.44 5.44
N ASP A 109 30.62 -18.21 4.88
CA ASP A 109 31.99 -18.03 5.36
C ASP A 109 32.62 -16.91 4.50
N GLY A 110 32.29 -15.67 4.87
CA GLY A 110 33.11 -14.48 4.65
C GLY A 110 33.76 -13.96 5.94
N ASP A 111 33.85 -14.83 6.97
CA ASP A 111 34.20 -14.63 8.40
C ASP A 111 34.98 -13.34 8.78
N CYS A 112 34.38 -12.58 9.69
CA CYS A 112 34.79 -11.23 10.09
C CYS A 112 35.09 -11.22 11.60
N SER A 113 36.07 -12.05 11.95
CA SER A 113 36.30 -12.63 13.27
C SER A 113 36.06 -11.67 14.46
N GLY A 114 34.89 -11.81 15.09
CA GLY A 114 34.50 -11.15 16.35
C GLY A 114 33.11 -10.50 16.32
N ALA A 115 32.49 -10.38 15.16
CA ALA A 115 31.12 -9.88 15.02
C ALA A 115 30.12 -10.74 15.80
N ASN A 116 29.17 -10.10 16.49
CA ASN A 116 28.01 -10.81 17.02
C ASN A 116 27.31 -11.50 15.84
N SER A 117 27.20 -12.83 15.86
CA SER A 117 26.39 -13.63 14.94
C SER A 117 24.89 -13.32 15.01
N ASP A 118 24.51 -12.33 15.82
CA ASP A 118 23.17 -11.77 15.95
C ASP A 118 23.01 -10.46 15.16
N ALA A 119 24.00 -10.06 14.35
CA ALA A 119 23.82 -8.98 13.38
C ALA A 119 22.69 -9.40 12.45
N ALA A 120 21.50 -8.84 12.69
CA ALA A 120 20.32 -9.18 11.92
C ALA A 120 20.61 -8.90 10.46
N GLU A 121 20.33 -9.86 9.57
CA GLU A 121 20.25 -9.64 8.13
C GLU A 121 19.23 -8.52 7.85
N PRO A 122 19.41 -7.73 6.78
CA PRO A 122 18.39 -6.77 6.37
C PRO A 122 17.09 -7.53 6.05
N ASP A 123 15.98 -7.12 6.67
CA ASP A 123 14.67 -7.67 6.34
C ASP A 123 14.16 -7.08 5.03
N ILE A 124 14.64 -7.64 3.91
CA ILE A 124 14.21 -7.27 2.57
C ILE A 124 12.74 -7.64 2.35
N SER A 125 12.28 -8.74 2.97
CA SER A 125 10.91 -9.27 2.79
C SER A 125 9.80 -8.37 3.34
N ALA A 126 10.12 -7.46 4.25
CA ALA A 126 9.17 -6.45 4.70
C ALA A 126 8.92 -5.33 3.67
N ILE A 127 9.84 -5.18 2.70
CA ILE A 127 9.82 -4.15 1.66
C ILE A 127 9.44 -4.77 0.32
N ASP A 128 9.93 -5.98 0.06
CA ASP A 128 9.62 -6.80 -1.10
C ASP A 128 8.34 -7.62 -0.88
N ASP A 129 7.27 -7.25 -1.58
CA ASP A 129 6.04 -8.04 -1.71
C ASP A 129 5.83 -8.18 -3.22
N ALA A 130 5.54 -9.37 -3.75
CA ALA A 130 5.35 -9.58 -5.19
C ALA A 130 4.23 -8.72 -5.82
N SER A 131 3.36 -8.11 -5.01
CA SER A 131 2.38 -7.10 -5.45
C SER A 131 2.92 -5.65 -5.46
N ASN A 132 4.08 -5.41 -4.86
CA ASN A 132 4.79 -4.14 -4.90
C ASN A 132 5.35 -3.88 -6.30
N HIS A 133 5.54 -2.60 -6.57
CA HIS A 133 5.96 -2.12 -7.88
C HIS A 133 7.43 -2.39 -8.22
N TYR A 134 8.19 -2.86 -7.23
CA TYR A 134 9.59 -3.27 -7.35
C TYR A 134 9.84 -4.51 -6.50
N ASP A 135 10.68 -5.39 -7.03
CA ASP A 135 11.36 -6.48 -6.34
C ASP A 135 12.75 -6.00 -5.90
N ILE A 136 13.22 -6.37 -4.72
CA ILE A 136 14.51 -5.92 -4.17
C ILE A 136 15.38 -7.13 -3.87
N ASP A 137 16.61 -7.11 -4.37
CA ASP A 137 17.58 -8.17 -4.07
C ASP A 137 19.02 -7.63 -4.10
N PHE A 138 19.96 -8.44 -3.63
CA PHE A 138 21.36 -8.25 -3.92
C PHE A 138 21.71 -8.77 -5.32
N VAL A 139 22.57 -8.03 -6.01
CA VAL A 139 23.13 -8.48 -7.28
C VAL A 139 24.27 -9.45 -6.99
N GLY A 140 23.96 -10.74 -7.03
CA GLY A 140 24.90 -11.81 -6.68
C GLY A 140 25.19 -11.89 -5.19
N ASP A 141 26.25 -12.63 -4.84
CA ASP A 141 26.61 -12.84 -3.44
C ASP A 141 27.23 -11.57 -2.82
N VAL A 142 26.81 -11.25 -1.60
CA VAL A 142 27.45 -10.19 -0.79
C VAL A 142 28.84 -10.66 -0.36
N SER A 143 29.87 -9.86 -0.66
CA SER A 143 31.25 -10.14 -0.27
C SER A 143 31.61 -9.42 1.04
N ALA A 144 32.78 -9.71 1.60
CA ALA A 144 33.26 -9.06 2.82
C ALA A 144 33.33 -7.52 2.68
N ASP A 145 33.73 -7.03 1.51
CA ASP A 145 34.02 -5.61 1.28
C ASP A 145 33.10 -4.96 0.23
N SER A 146 32.15 -5.71 -0.33
CA SER A 146 31.28 -5.17 -1.37
C SER A 146 29.89 -5.78 -1.38
N PHE A 147 28.90 -4.93 -1.59
CA PHE A 147 27.55 -5.32 -2.00
C PHE A 147 27.08 -4.43 -3.15
N LEU A 148 26.06 -4.92 -3.85
CA LEU A 148 25.27 -4.16 -4.82
C LEU A 148 23.80 -4.51 -4.57
N LEU A 149 23.01 -3.52 -4.16
CA LEU A 149 21.57 -3.64 -3.99
C LEU A 149 20.87 -3.20 -5.27
N GLN A 150 19.80 -3.90 -5.62
CA GLN A 150 19.02 -3.67 -6.82
C GLN A 150 17.53 -3.59 -6.46
N ALA A 151 16.79 -2.68 -7.12
CA ALA A 151 15.35 -2.71 -7.19
C ALA A 151 14.90 -2.86 -8.65
N ILE A 152 14.19 -3.96 -8.95
CA ILE A 152 13.71 -4.33 -10.29
C ILE A 152 12.23 -3.99 -10.41
N PRO A 153 11.81 -3.16 -11.39
CA PRO A 153 10.40 -2.90 -11.57
C PRO A 153 9.60 -4.16 -11.93
N VAL A 154 8.47 -4.37 -11.26
CA VAL A 154 7.65 -5.57 -11.48
C VAL A 154 6.83 -5.43 -12.76
N SER A 155 7.00 -6.41 -13.65
CA SER A 155 6.27 -6.49 -14.92
C SER A 155 4.75 -6.50 -14.72
N GLY A 156 4.01 -5.88 -15.65
CA GLY A 156 2.55 -5.79 -15.57
C GLY A 156 2.02 -4.78 -14.53
N THR A 157 2.90 -4.09 -13.81
CA THR A 157 2.54 -2.95 -12.96
C THR A 157 2.77 -1.62 -13.68
N GLY A 158 2.30 -0.51 -13.09
CA GLY A 158 2.58 0.84 -13.61
C GLY A 158 4.05 1.28 -13.55
N GLN A 159 4.95 0.40 -13.10
CA GLN A 159 6.40 0.61 -12.98
C GLN A 159 7.20 -0.23 -13.98
N ALA A 160 6.58 -1.09 -14.78
CA ALA A 160 7.30 -2.03 -15.65
C ALA A 160 8.37 -1.38 -16.57
N ASP A 161 8.17 -0.13 -16.97
CA ASP A 161 9.05 0.64 -17.85
C ASP A 161 9.88 1.70 -17.11
N ASP A 162 9.97 1.59 -15.77
CA ASP A 162 10.57 2.64 -14.92
C ASP A 162 12.10 2.56 -14.82
N GLY A 163 12.69 1.42 -15.22
CA GLY A 163 14.11 1.17 -15.11
C GLY A 163 14.54 0.55 -13.80
N LEU A 164 15.62 -0.25 -13.81
CA LEU A 164 16.20 -0.78 -12.58
C LEU A 164 16.97 0.30 -11.82
N LEU A 165 16.90 0.24 -10.49
CA LEU A 165 17.66 1.12 -9.59
C LEU A 165 18.72 0.30 -8.88
N GLN A 166 19.93 0.85 -8.73
CA GLN A 166 21.00 0.21 -7.99
C GLN A 166 21.73 1.16 -7.05
N ILE A 167 22.28 0.61 -5.96
CA ILE A 167 23.22 1.28 -5.07
C ILE A 167 24.29 0.30 -4.58
N ASN A 168 25.56 0.71 -4.64
CA ASN A 168 26.67 -0.11 -4.19
C ASN A 168 27.22 0.31 -2.81
N HIS A 169 28.14 -0.48 -2.26
CA HIS A 169 28.84 -0.22 -1.00
C HIS A 169 29.61 1.12 -0.94
N LEU A 170 29.94 1.74 -2.07
CA LEU A 170 30.56 3.08 -2.12
C LEU A 170 29.51 4.21 -2.08
N GLY A 171 28.22 3.86 -2.04
CA GLY A 171 27.11 4.80 -2.17
C GLY A 171 26.92 5.33 -3.59
N GLN A 172 27.59 4.73 -4.59
CA GLN A 172 27.33 5.05 -5.99
C GLN A 172 25.96 4.51 -6.37
N ARG A 173 25.21 5.34 -7.06
CA ARG A 173 23.82 5.11 -7.43
C ARG A 173 23.75 4.94 -8.92
N PHE A 174 22.87 4.06 -9.36
CA PHE A 174 22.62 3.91 -10.78
C PHE A 174 21.14 3.76 -11.05
N TRP A 175 20.71 4.28 -12.20
CA TRP A 175 19.35 4.13 -12.67
C TRP A 175 19.33 3.98 -14.19
N ASP A 176 18.90 2.81 -14.64
CA ASP A 176 18.64 2.48 -16.03
C ASP A 176 17.36 3.20 -16.47
N GLU A 177 17.44 4.51 -16.73
CA GLU A 177 16.27 5.35 -16.99
C GLU A 177 15.51 4.89 -18.24
N ASN A 178 16.23 4.35 -19.21
CA ASN A 178 15.70 3.94 -20.50
C ASN A 178 15.14 2.49 -20.49
N ASN A 179 15.37 1.74 -19.42
CA ASN A 179 14.97 0.35 -19.20
C ASN A 179 15.48 -0.62 -20.28
N ASP A 180 16.72 -0.42 -20.75
CA ASP A 180 17.36 -1.27 -21.75
C ASP A 180 18.24 -2.37 -21.14
N GLY A 181 18.44 -2.33 -19.82
CA GLY A 181 19.20 -3.31 -19.05
C GLY A 181 20.72 -3.07 -19.05
N ASP A 182 21.19 -2.00 -19.67
CA ASP A 182 22.51 -1.43 -19.43
C ASP A 182 22.41 -0.40 -18.28
N ILE A 183 23.50 -0.22 -17.55
CA ILE A 183 23.58 0.72 -16.43
C ILE A 183 24.82 1.61 -16.54
N ASP A 184 25.68 1.31 -17.52
CA ASP A 184 26.95 2.00 -17.75
C ASP A 184 26.81 3.18 -18.73
N ASP A 185 25.58 3.49 -19.17
CA ASP A 185 25.30 4.56 -20.11
C ASP A 185 25.56 5.97 -19.53
N ASP A 186 25.93 6.90 -20.42
CA ASP A 186 26.16 8.30 -20.08
C ASP A 186 24.86 8.94 -19.56
N GLY A 187 24.80 9.19 -18.24
CA GLY A 187 23.64 9.80 -17.57
C GLY A 187 22.89 8.88 -16.62
N GLU A 188 23.30 7.61 -16.51
CA GLU A 188 22.65 6.60 -15.66
C GLU A 188 23.44 6.31 -14.37
N GLN A 189 24.51 7.07 -14.14
CA GLN A 189 25.42 6.96 -12.98
C GLN A 189 24.94 7.71 -11.74
N ASP A 190 23.69 8.14 -11.72
CA ASP A 190 23.02 8.62 -10.52
C ASP A 190 21.51 8.35 -10.58
N TRP A 191 20.79 8.82 -9.58
CA TRP A 191 19.32 8.70 -9.49
C TRP A 191 18.61 9.99 -9.89
N GLU A 192 19.36 11.05 -10.23
CA GLU A 192 18.79 12.34 -10.56
C GLU A 192 18.58 12.43 -12.07
N ARG A 193 17.35 12.76 -12.49
CA ARG A 193 17.13 13.12 -13.89
C ARG A 193 17.91 14.40 -14.20
N ASN A 194 18.83 14.32 -15.16
CA ASN A 194 19.45 15.49 -15.78
C ASN A 194 18.47 16.26 -16.69
#